data_AF-A0A970WL35-F1
#
_entry.id   AF-A0A970WL35-F1
#
_cell.length_a   1.000
_cell.length_b   1.000
_cell.length_c   1.000
_cell.angle_alpha   90.00
_cell.angle_beta   90.00
_cell.angle_gamma   90.00
#
_symmetry.space_group_name_H-M   'P 1'
#
loop_
_entity.id
_entity.type
_entity.pdbx_description
1 polymer ?
#
loop_
_entity_poly.entity_id
_entity_poly.type
_entity_poly.pdbx_seq_one_letter_code
_entity_poly.pdbx_strand_id
1 'polypeptide(L)'
;MTAKKADAWTLGEIRRLAADQSRVRLTTTVQFDLMAHRLTKADVCDEIIAWIDRGEPVKEVVLHSFPGLVGQSEYEIKPRMRNTLFYIKVTLVELGKPGEYMLVVSAHPDH
;
A
#
# COMPACT_ATOMS: atom_id res chain seq x y z
N MET A 1 -5.76 4.13 20.90
CA MET A 1 -4.96 5.09 20.11
C MET A 1 -5.77 5.48 18.89
N THR A 2 -6.05 6.77 18.70
CA THR A 2 -6.85 7.27 17.58
C THR A 2 -6.09 7.02 16.27
N ALA A 3 -6.72 6.33 15.32
CA ALA A 3 -6.14 6.08 14.01
C ALA A 3 -5.91 7.43 13.29
N LYS A 4 -4.66 7.77 12.98
CA LYS A 4 -4.33 8.95 12.18
C LYS A 4 -4.70 8.65 10.73
N LYS A 5 -5.34 9.59 10.05
CA LYS A 5 -5.56 9.51 8.59
C LYS A 5 -4.37 10.14 7.87
N ALA A 6 -3.98 9.57 6.74
CA ALA A 6 -3.00 10.19 5.86
C ALA A 6 -3.51 11.56 5.38
N ASP A 7 -2.61 12.53 5.30
CA ASP A 7 -2.94 13.87 4.77
C ASP A 7 -3.00 13.88 3.23
N ALA A 8 -3.52 14.97 2.65
CA ALA A 8 -3.73 15.08 1.20
C ALA A 8 -2.43 14.97 0.39
N TRP A 9 -1.31 15.46 0.94
CA TRP A 9 -0.01 15.35 0.29
C TRP A 9 0.43 13.89 0.21
N THR A 10 0.34 13.17 1.33
CA THR A 10 0.68 11.75 1.42
C THR A 10 -0.21 10.91 0.49
N LEU A 11 -1.51 11.19 0.43
CA LEU A 11 -2.42 10.54 -0.53
C LEU A 11 -1.97 10.77 -1.97
N GLY A 12 -1.56 11.99 -2.31
CA GLY A 12 -0.99 12.33 -3.61
C GLY A 12 0.25 11.50 -3.95
N GLU A 13 1.14 11.31 -3.00
CA GLU A 13 2.37 10.52 -3.18
C GLU A 13 2.10 9.03 -3.33
N ILE A 14 1.22 8.45 -2.50
CA ILE A 14 0.80 7.05 -2.64
C ILE A 14 0.19 6.82 -4.03
N ARG A 15 -0.73 7.71 -4.46
CA ARG A 15 -1.37 7.63 -5.76
C ARG A 15 -0.36 7.75 -6.90
N ARG A 16 0.57 8.72 -6.81
CA ARG A 16 1.62 8.97 -7.82
C ARG A 16 2.52 7.75 -7.99
N LEU A 17 2.95 7.13 -6.88
CA LEU A 17 3.80 5.94 -6.92
C LEU A 17 3.02 4.71 -7.40
N ALA A 18 1.76 4.55 -7.02
CA ALA A 18 0.91 3.47 -7.52
C ALA A 18 0.68 3.55 -9.05
N ALA A 19 0.64 4.76 -9.62
CA ALA A 19 0.49 4.96 -11.06
C ALA A 19 1.70 4.51 -11.89
N ASP A 20 2.85 4.25 -11.27
CA ASP A 20 4.05 3.71 -11.92
C ASP A 20 4.46 2.39 -11.26
N GLN A 21 4.10 1.27 -11.87
CA GLN A 21 4.42 -0.07 -11.35
C GLN A 21 5.92 -0.33 -11.16
N SER A 22 6.81 0.41 -11.84
CA SER A 22 8.27 0.30 -11.64
C SER A 22 8.72 0.89 -10.30
N ARG A 23 7.92 1.80 -9.74
CA ARG A 23 8.07 2.42 -8.42
C ARG A 23 7.35 1.65 -7.32
N VAL A 24 6.75 0.50 -7.63
CA VAL A 24 6.09 -0.36 -6.64
C VAL A 24 6.86 -1.67 -6.47
N ARG A 25 7.28 -1.93 -5.23
CA ARG A 25 7.94 -3.18 -4.83
C ARG A 25 7.01 -4.00 -3.95
N LEU A 26 7.07 -5.30 -4.11
CA LEU A 26 6.33 -6.27 -3.30
C LEU A 26 7.33 -7.07 -2.47
N THR A 27 7.03 -7.29 -1.19
CA THR A 27 7.73 -8.32 -0.42
C THR A 27 7.44 -9.70 -1.02
N THR A 28 8.32 -10.67 -0.76
CA THR A 28 8.11 -12.05 -1.22
C THR A 28 6.79 -12.63 -0.71
N THR A 29 6.42 -12.36 0.55
CA THR A 29 5.15 -12.79 1.13
C THR A 29 3.96 -12.23 0.34
N VAL A 30 3.97 -10.91 0.07
CA VAL A 30 2.92 -10.26 -0.73
C VAL A 30 2.82 -10.87 -2.12
N GLN A 31 3.94 -11.21 -2.76
CA GLN A 31 3.90 -11.87 -4.08
C GLN A 31 3.15 -13.20 -4.01
N PHE A 32 3.43 -14.04 -3.00
CA PHE A 32 2.73 -15.31 -2.81
C PHE A 32 1.25 -15.13 -2.46
N ASP A 33 0.91 -14.17 -1.60
CA ASP A 33 -0.49 -13.88 -1.24
C ASP A 33 -1.29 -13.47 -2.48
N LEU A 34 -0.76 -12.55 -3.30
CA LEU A 34 -1.42 -12.14 -4.54
C LEU A 34 -1.58 -13.31 -5.51
N MET A 35 -0.53 -14.13 -5.69
CA MET A 35 -0.59 -15.32 -6.55
C MET A 35 -1.67 -16.31 -6.11
N ALA A 36 -1.82 -16.56 -4.80
CA ALA A 36 -2.86 -17.43 -4.25
C ALA A 36 -4.28 -16.97 -4.63
N HIS A 37 -4.47 -15.66 -4.79
CA HIS A 37 -5.73 -15.06 -5.20
C HIS A 37 -5.79 -14.69 -6.70
N ARG A 38 -4.80 -15.14 -7.49
CA ARG A 38 -4.64 -14.85 -8.92
C ARG A 38 -4.63 -13.35 -9.22
N LEU A 39 -4.12 -12.56 -8.28
CA LEU A 39 -3.93 -11.11 -8.40
C LEU A 39 -2.49 -10.81 -8.82
N THR A 40 -2.32 -9.63 -9.40
CA THR A 40 -1.04 -9.12 -9.88
C THR A 40 -0.68 -7.84 -9.14
N LYS A 41 0.58 -7.40 -9.30
CA LYS A 41 1.01 -6.08 -8.83
C LYS A 41 0.16 -4.96 -9.45
N ALA A 42 -0.21 -5.11 -10.73
CA ALA A 42 -1.06 -4.14 -11.43
C ALA A 42 -2.42 -4.01 -10.76
N ASP A 43 -3.09 -5.14 -10.46
CA ASP A 43 -4.39 -5.14 -9.77
C ASP A 43 -4.34 -4.37 -8.44
N VAL A 44 -3.27 -4.56 -7.65
CA VAL A 44 -3.06 -3.84 -6.39
C VAL A 44 -2.88 -2.34 -6.62
N CYS A 45 -2.07 -1.95 -7.62
CA CYS A 45 -1.81 -0.55 -7.93
C CYS A 45 -3.10 0.16 -8.38
N ASP A 46 -3.86 -0.45 -9.29
CA ASP A 46 -5.10 0.10 -9.82
C ASP A 46 -6.13 0.30 -8.69
N GLU A 47 -6.21 -0.65 -7.76
CA GLU A 47 -7.15 -0.58 -6.64
C GLU A 47 -6.73 0.41 -5.55
N ILE A 48 -5.42 0.63 -5.34
CA ILE A 48 -4.93 1.73 -4.50
C ILE A 48 -5.31 3.08 -5.11
N ILE A 49 -5.11 3.26 -6.42
CA ILE A 49 -5.48 4.49 -7.13
C ILE A 49 -6.98 4.71 -7.04
N ALA A 50 -7.78 3.69 -7.35
CA ALA A 50 -9.24 3.79 -7.31
C ALA A 50 -9.76 4.07 -5.89
N TRP A 51 -9.14 3.50 -4.85
CA TRP A 51 -9.46 3.81 -3.44
C TRP A 51 -9.26 5.29 -3.12
N ILE A 52 -8.10 5.83 -3.48
CA ILE A 52 -7.76 7.25 -3.25
C ILE A 52 -8.68 8.17 -4.06
N ASP A 53 -8.94 7.83 -5.33
CA ASP A 53 -9.77 8.63 -6.23
C ASP A 53 -11.24 8.66 -5.79
N ARG A 54 -11.72 7.65 -5.05
CA ARG A 54 -13.03 7.66 -4.39
C ARG A 54 -13.06 8.50 -3.10
N GLY A 55 -11.93 9.01 -2.63
CA GLY A 55 -11.82 9.74 -1.37
C GLY A 55 -11.90 8.84 -0.13
N GLU A 56 -11.68 7.54 -0.30
CA GLU A 56 -11.71 6.58 0.81
C GLU A 56 -10.51 6.80 1.76
N PRO A 57 -10.69 6.59 3.07
CA PRO A 57 -9.63 6.89 4.03
C PRO A 57 -8.45 5.94 3.87
N VAL A 58 -7.24 6.50 3.91
CA VAL A 58 -6.00 5.74 4.11
C VAL A 58 -5.56 5.97 5.55
N LYS A 59 -5.44 4.88 6.31
CA LYS A 59 -5.09 4.94 7.73
C LYS A 59 -3.58 4.88 7.89
N GLU A 60 -3.00 5.84 8.59
CA GLU A 60 -1.58 5.88 8.92
C GLU A 60 -1.35 5.22 10.28
N VAL A 61 -0.39 4.30 10.33
CA VAL A 61 0.11 3.67 11.55
C VAL A 61 1.64 3.57 11.52
N VAL A 62 2.25 3.12 12.61
CA VAL A 62 3.70 2.93 12.69
C VAL A 62 4.05 1.52 12.25
N LEU A 63 5.04 1.41 11.36
CA LEU A 63 5.58 0.13 10.90
C LEU A 63 6.43 -0.51 11.99
N HIS A 64 6.10 -1.76 12.35
CA HIS A 64 6.80 -2.50 13.41
C HIS A 64 7.47 -3.80 12.93
N SER A 65 7.15 -4.28 11.73
CA SER A 65 7.46 -5.64 11.29
C SER A 65 8.50 -5.76 10.19
N PHE A 66 8.93 -4.65 9.58
CA PHE A 66 9.87 -4.68 8.44
C PHE A 66 11.27 -4.16 8.85
N PRO A 67 12.31 -5.03 8.88
CA PRO A 67 13.66 -4.63 9.25
C PRO A 67 14.18 -3.47 8.39
N GLY A 68 14.81 -2.48 9.03
CA GLY A 68 15.32 -1.28 8.36
C GLY A 68 14.28 -0.17 8.11
N LEU A 69 12.99 -0.46 8.28
CA LEU A 69 11.90 0.54 8.16
C LEU A 69 11.07 0.68 9.46
N VAL A 70 11.44 -0.01 10.54
CA VAL A 70 10.77 0.09 11.84
C VAL A 70 10.74 1.54 12.32
N GLY A 71 9.57 1.98 12.78
CA GLY A 71 9.33 3.35 13.27
C GLY A 71 8.92 4.34 12.18
N GLN A 72 8.96 3.95 10.90
CA GLN A 72 8.41 4.77 9.80
C GLN A 72 6.89 4.62 9.71
N SER A 73 6.23 5.52 8.98
CA SER A 73 4.81 5.41 8.69
C SER A 73 4.54 4.26 7.72
N GLU A 74 3.53 3.44 8.04
CA GLU A 74 2.85 2.56 7.10
C GLU A 74 1.39 3.00 6.94
N TYR A 75 0.81 2.65 5.81
CA TYR A 75 -0.49 3.09 5.37
C TYR A 75 -1.37 1.89 5.04
N GLU A 76 -2.51 1.80 5.70
CA GLU A 76 -3.48 0.72 5.59
C GLU A 76 -4.61 1.13 4.63
N ILE A 77 -4.89 0.25 3.68
CA ILE A 77 -5.91 0.42 2.64
C ILE A 77 -6.73 -0.88 2.57
N LYS A 78 -8.06 -0.78 2.40
CA LYS A 78 -8.96 -1.95 2.39
C LYS A 78 -9.74 -2.13 1.08
N PRO A 79 -9.09 -2.25 -0.08
CA PRO A 79 -9.80 -2.33 -1.35
C PRO A 79 -10.55 -3.64 -1.49
N ARG A 80 -11.57 -3.65 -2.37
CA ARG A 80 -12.24 -4.88 -2.81
C ARG A 80 -11.66 -5.32 -4.14
N MET A 81 -10.92 -6.42 -4.15
CA MET A 81 -10.33 -6.99 -5.35
C MET A 81 -11.02 -8.33 -5.65
N ARG A 82 -11.62 -8.46 -6.84
CA ARG A 82 -12.38 -9.66 -7.25
C ARG A 82 -13.42 -10.13 -6.23
N ASN A 83 -14.22 -9.19 -5.71
CA ASN A 83 -15.24 -9.39 -4.67
C ASN A 83 -14.73 -9.82 -3.29
N THR A 84 -13.42 -9.95 -3.08
CA THR A 84 -12.82 -10.20 -1.77
C THR A 84 -12.35 -8.88 -1.18
N LEU A 85 -12.66 -8.65 0.10
CA LEU A 85 -12.07 -7.53 0.84
C LEU A 85 -10.63 -7.88 1.17
N PHE A 86 -9.70 -6.99 0.84
CA PHE A 86 -8.30 -7.14 1.19
C PHE A 86 -7.89 -6.12 2.22
N TYR A 87 -6.86 -6.46 2.98
CA TYR A 87 -6.13 -5.55 3.83
C TYR A 87 -4.71 -5.42 3.28
N ILE A 88 -4.40 -4.21 2.79
CA ILE A 88 -3.13 -3.88 2.18
C ILE A 88 -2.40 -2.89 3.08
N LYS A 89 -1.11 -3.15 3.32
CA LYS A 89 -0.20 -2.24 4.02
C LYS A 89 0.89 -1.79 3.05
N VAL A 90 1.07 -0.48 2.93
CA VAL A 90 2.13 0.13 2.12
C VAL A 90 3.00 1.07 2.95
N THR A 91 4.24 1.26 2.56
CA THR A 91 5.12 2.30 3.11
C THR A 91 5.86 3.01 1.99
N LEU A 92 6.19 4.28 2.21
CA LEU A 92 6.87 5.13 1.24
C LEU A 92 8.35 5.18 1.59
N VAL A 93 9.20 4.62 0.73
CA VAL A 93 10.64 4.48 0.99
C VAL A 93 11.41 5.50 0.17
N GLU A 94 12.34 6.20 0.81
CA GLU A 94 13.20 7.22 0.19
C GLU A 94 12.44 8.35 -0.52
N LEU A 95 11.22 8.66 -0.07
CA LEU A 95 10.35 9.68 -0.69
C LEU A 95 11.08 11.01 -0.90
N GLY A 96 10.98 11.56 -2.13
CA GLY A 96 11.70 12.78 -2.53
C GLY A 96 13.15 12.56 -2.99
N LYS A 97 13.66 11.33 -2.98
CA LYS A 97 14.97 10.96 -3.56
C LYS A 97 14.79 10.25 -4.91
N PRO A 98 15.81 10.22 -5.78
CA PRO A 98 15.73 9.54 -7.08
C PRO A 98 15.31 8.07 -7.01
N GLY A 99 15.65 7.40 -5.90
CA GLY A 99 15.36 5.99 -5.64
C GLY A 99 14.00 5.71 -5.00
N GLU A 100 13.14 6.71 -4.81
CA GLU A 100 11.87 6.54 -4.12
C GLU A 100 11.00 5.42 -4.71
N TYR A 101 10.31 4.71 -3.83
CA TYR A 101 9.37 3.66 -4.20
C TYR A 101 8.32 3.45 -3.10
N MET A 102 7.18 2.90 -3.49
CA MET A 102 6.19 2.36 -2.56
C MET A 102 6.45 0.87 -2.36
N LEU A 103 6.60 0.45 -1.11
CA LEU A 103 6.71 -0.95 -0.73
C LEU A 103 5.36 -1.46 -0.22
N VAL A 104 4.83 -2.50 -0.85
CA VAL A 104 3.69 -3.23 -0.32
C VAL A 104 4.22 -4.27 0.66
N VAL A 105 3.94 -4.06 1.94
CA VAL A 105 4.46 -4.85 3.07
C VAL A 105 3.54 -6.05 3.34
N SER A 106 2.23 -5.87 3.16
CA SER A 106 1.20 -6.91 3.38
C SER A 106 0.06 -6.75 2.38
N ALA A 107 -0.52 -7.86 1.91
CA ALA A 107 -1.71 -7.86 1.06
C ALA A 107 -2.44 -9.21 1.19
N HIS A 108 -3.35 -9.33 2.16
CA HIS A 108 -4.11 -10.56 2.40
C HIS A 108 -5.62 -10.27 2.48
N PRO A 109 -6.49 -11.27 2.29
CA PRO A 109 -7.92 -11.11 2.58
C PRO A 109 -8.16 -10.60 4.00
N ASP A 110 -9.12 -9.69 4.13
CA ASP A 110 -9.61 -9.17 5.41
C ASP A 110 -10.80 -10.06 5.83
N HIS A 111 -10.61 -10.84 6.89
CA HIS A 111 -11.57 -11.84 7.40
C HIS A 111 -12.45 -11.28 8.51
#